data_AF-A0A565C7B8-F1
#
_entry.id   AF-A0A565C7B8-F1
#
_cell.length_a   1.000
_cell.length_b   1.000
_cell.length_c   1.000
_cell.angle_alpha   90.00
_cell.angle_beta   90.00
_cell.angle_gamma   90.00
#
_symmetry.space_group_name_H-M   'P 1'
#
loop_
_entity.id
_entity.type
_entity.pdbx_description
1 polymer ?
#
loop_
_entity_poly.entity_id
_entity_poly.type
_entity_poly.pdbx_seq_one_letter_code
_entity_poly.pdbx_strand_id
1 'polypeptide(L)'
;MEEIFDRANTCYKDSTPELKEERATLLEDWLKMETSFGKLGDVSVFNSKLPKKLKKIKPITREDGSTEYEEYIDYLYPEESQTTNLKILEAAYKWKNQKVATSKDYD
;
A
#
# COMPACT_ATOMS: atom_id res chain seq x y z
N MET A 1 -3.28 -5.86 -25.21
CA MET A 1 -2.13 -5.17 -24.58
C MET A 1 -2.39 -5.00 -23.09
N GLU A 2 -3.60 -4.56 -22.70
CA GLU A 2 -4.08 -4.49 -21.31
C GLU A 2 -3.88 -5.79 -20.52
N GLU A 3 -4.16 -6.96 -21.09
CA GLU A 3 -3.93 -8.25 -20.41
C GLU A 3 -2.46 -8.50 -20.00
N ILE A 4 -1.50 -8.03 -20.79
CA ILE A 4 -0.07 -8.18 -20.49
C ILE A 4 0.29 -7.29 -19.30
N PHE A 5 -0.23 -6.06 -19.30
CA PHE A 5 -0.08 -5.14 -18.18
C PHE A 5 -0.71 -5.70 -16.91
N ASP A 6 -1.95 -6.18 -16.97
CA ASP A 6 -2.65 -6.71 -15.78
C ASP A 6 -1.93 -7.93 -15.21
N ARG A 7 -1.38 -8.80 -16.06
CA ARG A 7 -0.54 -9.92 -15.63
C ARG A 7 0.72 -9.44 -14.92
N ALA A 8 1.42 -8.45 -15.47
CA ALA A 8 2.63 -7.90 -14.86
C ALA A 8 2.32 -7.21 -13.52
N ASN A 9 1.26 -6.40 -13.47
CA ASN A 9 0.79 -5.72 -12.26
C ASN A 9 0.36 -6.72 -11.17
N THR A 10 -0.30 -7.82 -11.54
CA THR A 10 -0.65 -8.90 -10.60
C THR A 10 0.60 -9.63 -10.10
N CYS A 11 1.59 -9.88 -10.95
CA CYS A 11 2.85 -10.48 -10.53
C CYS A 11 3.58 -9.62 -9.50
N TYR A 12 3.70 -8.31 -9.73
CA TYR A 12 4.29 -7.40 -8.75
C TYR A 12 3.50 -7.32 -7.44
N LYS A 13 2.17 -7.44 -7.52
CA LYS A 13 1.32 -7.41 -6.33
C LYS A 13 1.48 -8.68 -5.48
N ASP A 14 1.47 -9.85 -6.11
CA ASP A 14 1.34 -11.14 -5.41
C ASP A 14 2.68 -11.85 -5.21
N SER A 15 3.60 -11.76 -6.19
CA SER A 15 4.88 -12.49 -6.18
C SER A 15 6.04 -11.68 -5.63
N THR A 16 6.07 -10.36 -5.86
CA THR A 16 7.17 -9.46 -5.46
C THR A 16 6.66 -8.16 -4.81
N PRO A 17 5.89 -8.25 -3.72
CA PRO A 17 5.25 -7.09 -3.08
C PRO A 17 6.23 -6.04 -2.52
N GLU A 18 7.50 -6.39 -2.36
CA GLU A 18 8.58 -5.48 -1.97
C GLU A 18 9.03 -4.55 -3.11
N LEU A 19 8.82 -4.94 -4.38
CA LEU A 19 9.21 -4.16 -5.56
C LEU A 19 8.14 -3.12 -5.93
N LYS A 20 7.74 -2.33 -4.94
CA LYS A 20 6.65 -1.35 -5.09
C LYS A 20 7.00 -0.19 -6.01
N GLU A 21 8.26 0.20 -6.06
CA GLU A 21 8.76 1.24 -6.97
C GLU A 21 8.70 0.79 -8.42
N GLU A 22 9.19 -0.41 -8.73
CA GLU A 22 9.12 -0.98 -10.08
C GLU A 22 7.68 -1.11 -10.58
N ARG A 23 6.77 -1.55 -9.69
CA ARG A 23 5.33 -1.60 -9.98
C ARG A 23 4.76 -0.20 -10.24
N ALA A 24 5.21 0.83 -9.53
CA ALA A 24 4.77 2.20 -9.74
C ALA A 24 5.26 2.74 -11.09
N THR A 25 6.53 2.49 -11.42
CA THR A 25 7.12 2.83 -12.73
C THR A 25 6.38 2.16 -13.88
N LEU A 26 6.03 0.87 -13.74
CA LEU A 26 5.22 0.15 -14.74
C LEU A 26 3.87 0.84 -15.00
N LEU A 27 3.17 1.28 -13.94
CA LEU A 27 1.90 2.00 -14.05
C LEU A 27 2.06 3.38 -14.71
N GLU A 28 3.10 4.13 -14.35
CA GLU A 28 3.41 5.44 -14.93
C GLU A 28 3.74 5.33 -16.43
N ASP A 29 4.58 4.36 -16.80
CA ASP A 29 4.96 4.11 -18.20
C ASP A 29 3.77 3.63 -19.05
N TRP A 30 2.93 2.76 -18.48
CA TRP A 30 1.70 2.34 -19.14
C TRP A 30 0.77 3.52 -19.42
N LEU A 31 0.56 4.38 -18.43
CA LEU A 31 -0.27 5.59 -18.55
C LEU A 31 0.27 6.53 -19.63
N LYS A 32 1.60 6.72 -19.66
CA LYS A 32 2.28 7.54 -20.66
C LYS A 32 2.11 6.97 -22.06
N MET A 33 2.21 5.65 -22.20
CA MET A 33 1.98 4.95 -23.46
C MET A 33 0.52 5.10 -23.93
N GLU A 34 -0.47 4.84 -23.08
CA GLU A 34 -1.89 5.02 -23.45
C GLU A 34 -2.23 6.45 -23.84
N THR A 35 -1.63 7.43 -23.14
CA THR A 35 -1.81 8.84 -23.45
C THR A 35 -1.19 9.21 -24.80
N SER A 36 -0.06 8.60 -25.18
CA SER A 36 0.64 8.92 -26.43
C SER A 36 -0.03 8.34 -27.67
N PHE A 37 -0.67 7.17 -27.58
CA PHE A 37 -1.39 6.56 -28.70
C PHE A 37 -2.78 7.19 -28.95
N GLY A 38 -3.20 8.15 -28.13
CA GLY A 38 -4.56 8.69 -28.15
C GLY A 38 -5.53 7.71 -27.50
N LYS A 39 -6.43 8.24 -26.67
CA LYS A 39 -7.33 7.53 -25.72
C LYS A 39 -7.93 6.23 -26.30
N LEU A 40 -7.19 5.13 -26.19
CA LEU A 40 -7.55 3.79 -26.68
C LEU A 40 -8.18 2.92 -25.59
N GLY A 41 -8.35 3.48 -24.39
CA GLY A 41 -8.88 2.80 -23.21
C GLY A 41 -9.31 3.78 -22.12
N ASP A 42 -9.78 3.21 -21.01
CA ASP A 42 -10.23 4.00 -19.86
C ASP A 42 -9.06 4.34 -18.92
N VAL A 43 -8.32 5.39 -19.32
CA VAL A 43 -7.20 6.00 -18.57
C VAL A 43 -7.57 6.32 -17.11
N SER A 44 -8.86 6.47 -16.79
CA SER A 44 -9.31 6.74 -15.42
C SER A 44 -9.10 5.55 -14.49
N VAL A 45 -9.22 4.32 -15.01
CA VAL A 45 -9.02 3.09 -14.25
C VAL A 45 -7.57 2.99 -13.79
N PHE A 46 -6.61 3.30 -14.65
CA PHE A 46 -5.19 3.25 -14.30
C PHE A 46 -4.79 4.37 -13.34
N ASN A 47 -5.32 5.58 -13.53
CA ASN A 47 -5.12 6.67 -12.57
C ASN A 47 -5.63 6.31 -11.17
N SER A 48 -6.75 5.58 -11.08
CA SER A 48 -7.30 5.14 -9.79
C SER A 48 -6.45 4.08 -9.08
N LYS A 49 -5.53 3.41 -9.81
CA LYS A 49 -4.62 2.38 -9.29
C LYS A 49 -3.24 2.93 -8.92
N LEU A 50 -2.94 4.20 -9.23
CA LEU A 50 -1.62 4.79 -8.95
C LEU A 50 -1.33 4.84 -7.44
N PRO A 51 -0.11 4.44 -7.02
CA PRO A 51 0.28 4.52 -5.62
C PRO A 51 0.57 5.96 -5.19
N LYS A 52 0.41 6.21 -3.90
CA LYS A 52 0.88 7.44 -3.26
C LYS A 52 2.32 7.25 -2.79
N LYS A 53 3.21 8.16 -3.20
CA LYS A 53 4.59 8.24 -2.70
C LYS A 53 4.59 8.76 -1.26
N LEU A 54 5.17 7.99 -0.34
CA LEU A 54 5.27 8.31 1.08
C LEU A 54 6.73 8.39 1.48
N LYS A 55 7.10 9.40 2.27
CA LYS A 55 8.41 9.46 2.92
C LYS A 55 8.28 8.78 4.28
N LYS A 56 9.07 7.73 4.51
CA LYS A 56 9.09 6.97 5.76
C LYS A 56 10.47 6.99 6.37
N ILE A 57 10.50 6.85 7.69
CA ILE A 57 11.73 6.80 8.47
C ILE A 57 11.76 5.43 9.15
N LYS A 58 12.84 4.68 9.00
CA LYS A 58 13.06 3.42 9.74
C LYS A 58 14.22 3.56 10.72
N PRO A 59 14.11 2.99 11.94
CA PRO A 59 15.25 2.87 12.84
C PRO A 59 16.23 1.81 12.32
N ILE A 60 17.52 2.08 12.39
CA ILE A 60 18.61 1.17 12.10
C ILE A 60 19.45 1.05 13.37
N THR A 61 19.60 -0.16 13.87
CA THR A 61 20.49 -0.44 15.00
C THR A 61 21.88 -0.74 14.48
N ARG A 62 22.87 0.05 14.91
CA ARG A 62 24.29 -0.21 14.61
C ARG A 62 24.90 -1.19 15.60
N GLU A 63 26.06 -1.74 15.25
CA GLU A 63 26.83 -2.67 16.10
C GLU A 63 27.22 -2.07 17.47
N ASP A 64 27.28 -0.74 17.57
CA ASP A 64 27.57 -0.01 18.82
C ASP A 64 26.34 0.18 19.72
N GLY A 65 25.16 -0.32 19.32
CA GLY A 65 23.90 -0.17 20.04
C GLY A 65 23.22 1.19 19.86
N SER A 66 23.77 2.11 19.07
CA SER A 66 23.11 3.36 18.71
C SER A 66 22.00 3.12 17.68
N THR A 67 20.92 3.91 17.78
CA THR A 67 19.81 3.89 16.83
C THR A 67 19.91 5.09 15.91
N GLU A 68 20.07 4.82 14.62
CA GLU A 68 20.02 5.82 13.56
C GLU A 68 18.70 5.76 12.82
N TYR A 69 18.35 6.84 12.13
CA TYR A 69 17.12 6.94 11.38
C TYR A 69 17.44 7.14 9.90
N GLU A 70 16.97 6.22 9.05
CA GLU A 70 17.13 6.31 7.60
C GLU A 70 15.79 6.68 6.94
N GLU A 71 15.81 7.73 6.12
CA GLU A 71 14.69 8.12 5.28
C GLU A 71 14.65 7.25 4.01
N TYR A 72 13.47 6.69 3.71
CA TYR A 72 13.22 5.95 2.49
C TYR A 72 11.86 6.31 1.90
N ILE A 73 11.71 6.11 0.59
CA ILE A 73 10.44 6.29 -0.11
C ILE A 73 9.70 4.95 -0.10
N ASP A 74 8.45 4.99 0.32
CA ASP A 74 7.51 3.87 0.23
C ASP A 74 6.36 4.26 -0.71
N TYR A 75 5.65 3.26 -1.20
CA TYR A 75 4.54 3.41 -2.12
C TYR A 75 3.30 2.75 -1.51
N LEU A 76 2.26 3.54 -1.27
CA LEU A 76 0.99 3.04 -0.76
C LEU A 76 -0.01 2.93 -1.90
N TYR A 77 -0.40 1.70 -2.22
CA TYR A 77 -1.40 1.46 -3.25
C TYR A 77 -2.83 1.69 -2.73
N PRO A 78 -3.76 2.16 -3.57
CA PRO A 78 -5.15 2.40 -3.19
C PRO A 78 -5.82 1.19 -2.53
N GLU A 79 -5.57 -0.03 -3.03
CA GLU A 79 -6.09 -1.28 -2.45
C GLU A 79 -5.56 -1.59 -1.04
N GLU A 80 -4.35 -1.12 -0.70
CA GLU A 80 -3.75 -1.33 0.63
C GLU A 80 -4.38 -0.40 1.68
N SER A 81 -4.85 0.78 1.27
CA SER A 81 -5.45 1.77 2.17
C SER A 81 -6.74 1.26 2.84
N GLN A 82 -7.55 0.50 2.11
CA GLN A 82 -8.82 -0.02 2.59
C GLN A 82 -8.64 -1.07 3.70
N THR A 83 -7.58 -1.89 3.60
CA THR A 83 -7.26 -2.91 4.61
C THR A 83 -6.83 -2.31 5.95
N THR A 84 -6.21 -1.14 5.94
CA THR A 84 -5.70 -0.48 7.16
C THR A 84 -6.86 0.05 8.01
N ASN A 85 -7.85 0.69 7.38
CA ASN A 85 -9.03 1.22 8.08
C ASN A 85 -9.83 0.12 8.78
N LEU A 86 -9.98 -1.05 8.16
CA LEU A 86 -10.71 -2.18 8.73
C LEU A 86 -10.04 -2.73 10.00
N LYS A 87 -8.70 -2.82 10.02
CA LYS A 87 -7.94 -3.28 11.19
C LYS A 87 -8.11 -2.34 12.40
N ILE A 88 -8.18 -1.03 12.15
CA ILE A 88 -8.42 -0.03 13.21
C ILE A 88 -9.82 -0.21 13.82
N LEU A 89 -10.84 -0.40 12.98
CA LEU A 89 -12.21 -0.63 13.44
C LEU A 89 -12.34 -1.93 14.24
N GLU A 90 -11.68 -3.01 13.78
CA GLU A 90 -11.65 -4.28 14.50
C GLU A 90 -10.99 -4.14 15.89
N ALA A 91 -9.86 -3.42 15.96
CA ALA A 91 -9.19 -3.13 17.22
C ALA A 91 -10.07 -2.32 18.18
N ALA A 92 -10.78 -1.31 17.67
CA ALA A 92 -11.74 -0.53 18.46
C ALA A 92 -12.90 -1.39 18.99
N TYR A 93 -13.42 -2.30 18.16
CA TYR A 93 -14.47 -3.24 18.57
C TYR A 93 -13.99 -4.19 19.68
N LYS A 94 -12.78 -4.75 19.55
CA LYS A 94 -12.15 -5.60 20.57
C LYS A 94 -11.97 -4.84 21.90
N TRP A 95 -11.49 -3.59 21.84
CA TRP A 95 -11.33 -2.75 23.03
C TRP A 95 -12.65 -2.47 23.75
N LYS A 96 -13.71 -2.18 22.99
CA LYS A 96 -15.06 -2.01 23.56
C LYS A 96 -15.54 -3.29 24.26
N ASN A 97 -15.38 -4.45 23.65
CA ASN A 97 -15.81 -5.72 24.23
C ASN A 97 -15.05 -6.08 25.49
N GLN A 98 -13.75 -5.79 25.56
CA GLN A 98 -12.95 -5.98 26.78
C GLN A 98 -13.49 -5.14 27.94
N LYS A 99 -13.83 -3.87 27.70
CA LYS A 99 -14.40 -3.00 28.74
C LYS A 99 -15.75 -3.50 29.28
N VAL A 100 -16.59 -4.06 28.42
CA VAL A 100 -17.90 -4.61 28.81
C VAL A 100 -17.76 -5.94 29.56
N ALA A 101 -16.75 -6.75 29.24
CA ALA A 101 -16.44 -7.96 29.99
C ALA A 101 -15.93 -7.62 31.41
N THR A 102 -14.99 -6.69 31.54
CA THR A 102 -14.43 -6.29 32.85
C THR A 102 -15.46 -5.60 33.75
N SER A 103 -16.50 -4.96 33.20
CA SER A 103 -17.58 -4.37 34.00
C SER A 103 -18.60 -5.39 34.53
N LYS A 104 -18.54 -6.65 34.08
CA LYS A 104 -19.52 -7.70 34.42
C LYS A 104 -19.05 -8.66 35.50
N ASP A 105 -17.78 -8.55 35.92
CA ASP A 105 -17.16 -9.33 37.00
C ASP A 105 -17.21 -8.61 38.37
N TYR A 106 -17.91 -7.47 38.46
CA TYR A 106 -18.06 -6.66 39.68
C TYR A 106 -19.53 -6.50 40.15
N ASP A 107 -20.41 -7.41 39.76
CA ASP A 107 -21.82 -7.45 40.22
C ASP A 107 -22.16 -8.85 40.76
#